data_AF-A0A3N5R7N4-F1
#
_entry.id   AF-A0A3N5R7N4-F1
#
_cell.length_a   1.000
_cell.length_b   1.000
_cell.length_c   1.000
_cell.angle_alpha   90.00
_cell.angle_beta   90.00
_cell.angle_gamma   90.00
#
_symmetry.space_group_name_H-M   'P 1'
#
loop_
_entity.id
_entity.type
_entity.pdbx_description
1 polymer ?
#
loop_
_entity_poly.entity_id
_entity_poly.type
_entity_poly.pdbx_seq_one_letter_code
_entity_poly.pdbx_strand_id
1 'polypeptide(L)'
;RTIAALDPDLFCQIYSFAREHYETDKVSYHVSAELGRAPLPAEVEDLPALLEQFDAREILHVTFGSVLTAKSASGEPVFHDRFMATLQNNPEAYAANLERHFERHLMPFVPSI
;
A
#
# COMPACT_ATOMS: atom_id res chain seq x y z
N ARG A 1 -1.79 -5.06 0.92
CA ARG A 1 -2.45 -6.27 0.35
C ARG A 1 -3.71 -6.58 1.14
N THR A 2 -3.61 -6.84 2.44
CA THR A 2 -4.78 -7.10 3.30
C THR A 2 -5.84 -6.00 3.27
N ILE A 3 -5.45 -4.73 3.43
CA ILE A 3 -6.41 -3.60 3.35
C ILE A 3 -7.10 -3.55 1.98
N ALA A 4 -6.37 -3.70 0.87
CA ALA A 4 -6.95 -3.69 -0.47
C ALA A 4 -8.03 -4.77 -0.69
N ALA A 5 -7.92 -5.91 -0.01
CA ALA A 5 -8.87 -7.01 -0.12
C ALA A 5 -10.05 -6.91 0.87
N LEU A 6 -9.81 -6.40 2.08
CA LEU A 6 -10.81 -6.41 3.16
C LEU A 6 -11.49 -5.06 3.38
N ASP A 7 -10.84 -3.97 2.98
CA ASP A 7 -11.35 -2.61 3.05
C ASP A 7 -10.96 -1.81 1.79
N PRO A 8 -11.59 -2.12 0.63
CA PRO A 8 -11.35 -1.45 -0.65
C PRO A 8 -11.46 0.08 -0.57
N ASP A 9 -12.45 0.58 0.18
CA ASP A 9 -12.69 2.01 0.34
C ASP A 9 -11.53 2.70 1.05
N LEU A 10 -11.05 2.12 2.16
CA LEU A 10 -9.88 2.65 2.86
C LEU A 10 -8.64 2.59 1.96
N PHE A 11 -8.45 1.49 1.22
CA PHE A 11 -7.31 1.37 0.33
C PHE A 11 -7.33 2.42 -0.79
N CYS A 12 -8.50 2.70 -1.36
CA CYS A 12 -8.66 3.72 -2.39
C CYS A 12 -8.34 5.13 -1.86
N GLN A 13 -8.78 5.44 -0.63
CA GLN A 13 -8.45 6.71 0.03
C GLN A 13 -6.94 6.83 0.31
N ILE A 14 -6.33 5.77 0.84
CA ILE A 14 -4.88 5.71 1.08
C ILE A 14 -4.10 5.90 -0.22
N TYR A 15 -4.49 5.22 -1.29
CA TYR A 15 -3.79 5.31 -2.57
C TYR A 15 -3.92 6.69 -3.19
N SER A 16 -5.11 7.31 -3.11
CA SER A 16 -5.33 8.69 -3.56
C SER A 16 -4.41 9.66 -2.79
N PHE A 17 -4.40 9.57 -1.46
CA PHE A 17 -3.55 10.37 -0.59
C PHE A 17 -2.05 10.16 -0.88
N ALA A 18 -1.63 8.90 -1.07
CA ALA A 18 -0.25 8.54 -1.40
C ALA A 18 0.21 9.19 -2.71
N ARG A 19 -0.64 9.20 -3.73
CA ARG A 19 -0.34 9.87 -5.01
C ARG A 19 -0.12 11.38 -4.83
N GLU A 20 -0.91 12.02 -3.99
CA GLU A 20 -0.77 13.46 -3.68
C GLU A 20 0.53 13.78 -2.92
N HIS A 21 1.01 12.85 -2.09
CA HIS A 21 2.20 13.03 -1.25
C HIS A 21 3.50 12.50 -1.87
N TYR A 22 3.41 11.75 -2.97
CA TYR A 22 4.54 11.03 -3.55
C TYR A 22 5.77 11.90 -3.81
N GLU A 23 5.59 13.07 -4.44
CA GLU A 23 6.70 13.96 -4.77
C GLU A 23 7.42 14.51 -3.53
N THR A 24 6.68 14.72 -2.43
CA THR A 24 7.22 15.16 -1.15
C THR A 24 7.95 14.02 -0.45
N ASP A 25 7.32 12.85 -0.38
CA ASP A 25 7.78 11.73 0.44
C ASP A 25 8.95 10.96 -0.20
N LYS A 26 9.05 10.96 -1.53
CA LYS A 26 10.12 10.28 -2.25
C LYS A 26 11.50 10.91 -2.07
N VAL A 27 11.61 12.13 -1.55
CA VAL A 27 12.89 12.87 -1.43
C VAL A 27 13.95 12.08 -0.66
N SER A 28 13.53 11.24 0.30
CA SER A 28 14.40 10.39 1.10
C SER A 28 14.68 9.01 0.48
N TYR A 29 14.19 8.73 -0.73
CA TYR A 29 14.22 7.43 -1.39
C TYR A 29 14.77 7.53 -2.81
N HIS A 30 15.59 6.56 -3.22
CA HIS A 30 15.97 6.40 -4.62
C HIS A 30 14.95 5.48 -5.33
N VAL A 31 13.83 6.06 -5.76
CA VAL A 31 12.72 5.39 -6.46
C VAL A 31 12.46 6.04 -7.82
N SER A 32 11.81 5.32 -8.74
CA SER A 32 11.64 5.73 -10.14
C SER A 32 10.17 5.80 -10.59
N ALA A 33 9.22 5.63 -9.68
CA ALA A 33 7.80 5.74 -9.97
C ALA A 33 7.43 7.05 -10.69
N GLU A 34 6.56 6.92 -11.68
CA GLU A 34 5.97 8.04 -12.40
C GLU A 34 4.46 8.09 -12.16
N LEU A 35 3.95 9.20 -11.60
CA LEU A 35 2.52 9.39 -11.31
C LEU A 35 1.62 9.20 -12.55
N GLY A 36 2.12 9.57 -13.74
CA GLY A 36 1.41 9.42 -15.01
C GLY A 36 1.33 7.97 -15.53
N ARG A 37 2.16 7.06 -15.02
CA ARG A 37 2.14 5.62 -15.36
C ARG A 37 1.37 4.78 -14.34
N ALA A 38 1.26 5.28 -13.12
CA ALA A 38 0.48 4.65 -12.07
C ALA A 38 -1.04 4.83 -12.35
N PRO A 39 -1.86 3.76 -12.32
CA PRO A 39 -3.30 3.86 -12.58
C PRO A 39 -4.03 4.82 -11.64
N LEU A 40 -5.10 5.46 -12.09
CA LEU A 40 -5.93 6.28 -11.20
C LEU A 40 -6.80 5.38 -10.31
N PRO A 41 -7.02 5.74 -9.03
CA PRO A 41 -7.84 4.92 -8.12
C PRO A 41 -9.24 4.59 -8.67
N ALA A 42 -9.86 5.53 -9.39
CA ALA A 42 -11.20 5.37 -9.96
C ALA A 42 -11.27 4.44 -11.18
N GLU A 43 -10.12 4.10 -11.78
CA GLU A 43 -10.01 3.28 -13.00
C GLU A 43 -9.65 1.83 -12.68
N VAL A 44 -9.48 1.49 -11.40
CA VAL A 44 -8.96 0.19 -10.96
C VAL A 44 -10.10 -0.63 -10.37
N GLU A 45 -10.50 -1.68 -11.10
CA GLU A 45 -11.49 -2.66 -10.62
C GLU A 45 -10.89 -3.62 -9.58
N ASP A 46 -9.66 -4.10 -9.83
CA ASP A 46 -8.91 -4.98 -8.92
C ASP A 46 -7.86 -4.19 -8.13
N LEU A 47 -8.29 -3.54 -7.04
CA LEU A 47 -7.43 -2.73 -6.19
C LEU A 47 -6.17 -3.46 -5.68
N PRO A 48 -6.23 -4.74 -5.25
CA PRO A 48 -5.04 -5.54 -4.95
C PRO A 48 -3.96 -5.54 -6.04
N ALA A 49 -4.32 -5.46 -7.32
CA ALA A 49 -3.36 -5.44 -8.44
C ALA A 49 -2.44 -4.22 -8.44
N LEU A 50 -2.83 -3.10 -7.81
CA LEU A 50 -1.97 -1.93 -7.63
C LEU A 50 -0.70 -2.24 -6.84
N LEU A 51 -0.71 -3.28 -6.01
CA LEU A 51 0.46 -3.69 -5.21
C LEU A 51 1.45 -4.55 -6.01
N GLU A 52 1.10 -4.88 -7.25
CA GLU A 52 1.94 -5.57 -8.22
C GLU A 52 2.37 -4.64 -9.37
N GLN A 53 1.64 -3.54 -9.61
CA GLN A 53 2.03 -2.50 -10.57
C GLN A 53 3.20 -1.69 -10.01
N PHE A 54 4.26 -1.54 -10.82
CA PHE A 54 5.55 -0.99 -10.39
C PHE A 54 5.42 0.40 -9.74
N ASP A 55 4.84 1.36 -10.47
CA ASP A 55 4.77 2.75 -10.03
C ASP A 55 3.89 2.93 -8.79
N ALA A 56 2.70 2.31 -8.80
CA ALA A 56 1.76 2.33 -7.69
C ALA A 56 2.34 1.69 -6.43
N ARG A 57 3.09 0.59 -6.58
CA ARG A 57 3.77 -0.07 -5.48
C ARG A 57 4.84 0.83 -4.87
N GLU A 58 5.64 1.52 -5.67
CA GLU A 58 6.64 2.46 -5.15
C GLU A 58 6.00 3.68 -4.50
N ILE A 59 4.94 4.25 -5.09
CA ILE A 59 4.17 5.35 -4.49
C ILE A 59 3.70 4.96 -3.09
N LEU A 60 3.01 3.81 -2.97
CA LEU A 60 2.53 3.29 -1.69
C LEU A 60 3.68 2.99 -0.71
N HIS A 61 4.83 2.52 -1.22
CA HIS A 61 5.97 2.15 -0.40
C HIS A 61 6.62 3.36 0.26
N VAL A 62 6.80 4.47 -0.45
CA VAL A 62 7.51 5.63 0.12
C VAL A 62 6.62 6.53 0.96
N THR A 63 5.30 6.54 0.71
CA THR A 63 4.35 7.40 1.44
C THR A 63 3.78 6.76 2.71
N PHE A 64 4.24 5.58 3.12
CA PHE A 64 3.66 4.85 4.27
C PHE A 64 3.72 5.68 5.57
N GLY A 65 4.78 6.46 5.77
CA GLY A 65 4.93 7.33 6.93
C GLY A 65 3.86 8.40 6.98
N SER A 66 3.62 9.10 5.87
CA SER A 66 2.56 10.11 5.76
C SER A 66 1.18 9.49 5.95
N VAL A 67 0.92 8.32 5.39
CA VAL A 67 -0.36 7.60 5.59
C VAL A 67 -0.61 7.29 7.06
N LEU A 68 0.39 6.76 7.77
CA LEU A 68 0.24 6.36 9.18
C LEU A 68 0.22 7.55 10.16
N THR A 69 0.67 8.72 9.73
CA THR A 69 0.75 9.92 10.58
C THR A 69 -0.18 11.05 10.17
N ALA A 70 -0.91 10.90 9.05
CA ALA A 70 -1.90 11.86 8.58
C ALA A 70 -2.93 12.17 9.67
N LYS A 71 -3.18 13.45 9.91
CA LYS A 71 -4.16 13.96 10.87
C LYS A 71 -5.16 14.88 10.20
N SER A 72 -6.40 14.81 10.64
CA SER A 72 -7.46 15.73 10.25
C SER A 72 -7.24 17.11 10.89
N ALA A 73 -8.07 18.09 10.52
CA ALA A 73 -8.03 19.43 11.11
C ALA A 73 -8.26 19.43 12.64
N SER A 74 -8.96 18.44 13.18
CA SER A 74 -9.16 18.26 14.63
C SER A 74 -8.02 17.51 15.32
N GLY A 75 -6.99 17.07 14.59
CA GLY A 75 -5.84 16.34 15.13
C GLY A 75 -6.03 14.82 15.23
N GLU A 76 -7.19 14.30 14.86
CA GLU A 76 -7.50 12.86 14.83
C GLU A 76 -6.78 12.18 13.67
N PRO A 77 -6.26 10.94 13.84
CA PRO A 77 -5.63 10.20 12.75
C PRO A 77 -6.61 9.93 11.60
N VAL A 78 -6.18 10.18 10.36
CA VAL A 78 -7.05 10.02 9.18
C VAL A 78 -7.20 8.54 8.82
N PHE A 79 -6.08 7.80 8.78
CA PHE A 79 -6.06 6.41 8.32
C PHE A 79 -5.62 5.41 9.39
N HIS A 80 -4.77 5.84 10.32
CA HIS A 80 -4.05 4.97 11.25
C HIS A 80 -4.97 3.98 11.99
N ASP A 81 -6.01 4.48 12.65
CA ASP A 81 -6.82 3.64 13.55
C ASP A 81 -7.62 2.60 12.76
N ARG A 82 -8.23 3.00 11.64
CA ARG A 82 -8.96 2.08 10.75
C ARG A 82 -8.01 1.07 10.11
N PHE A 83 -6.82 1.52 9.68
CA PHE A 83 -5.78 0.63 9.13
C PHE A 83 -5.36 -0.43 10.15
N MET A 84 -5.02 -0.01 11.37
CA MET A 84 -4.59 -0.93 12.43
C MET A 84 -5.71 -1.87 12.86
N ALA A 85 -6.93 -1.36 13.01
CA ALA A 85 -8.09 -2.19 13.34
C ALA A 85 -8.34 -3.27 12.28
N THR A 86 -8.28 -2.93 10.99
CA THR A 86 -8.46 -3.92 9.91
C THR A 86 -7.38 -5.01 9.97
N LEU A 87 -6.12 -4.68 10.26
CA LEU A 87 -5.08 -5.69 10.40
C LEU A 87 -5.25 -6.55 11.66
N GLN A 88 -5.51 -5.93 12.81
CA GLN A 88 -5.64 -6.62 14.11
C GLN A 88 -6.86 -7.55 14.15
N ASN A 89 -7.96 -7.18 13.49
CA ASN A 89 -9.17 -7.99 13.42
C ASN A 89 -9.07 -9.11 12.37
N ASN A 90 -8.06 -9.10 11.51
CA ASN A 90 -7.89 -10.08 10.44
C ASN A 90 -6.46 -10.67 10.41
N PRO A 91 -5.97 -11.24 11.53
CA PRO A 91 -4.59 -11.69 11.65
C PRO A 91 -4.27 -12.85 10.68
N GLU A 92 -5.21 -13.77 10.45
CA GLU A 92 -5.03 -14.89 9.51
C GLU A 92 -4.91 -14.41 8.07
N ALA A 93 -5.78 -13.49 7.64
CA ALA A 93 -5.72 -12.91 6.30
C ALA A 93 -4.44 -12.09 6.09
N TYR A 94 -3.95 -11.41 7.14
CA TYR A 94 -2.66 -10.73 7.10
C TYR A 94 -1.49 -11.73 6.99
N ALA A 95 -1.48 -12.77 7.83
CA ALA A 95 -0.45 -13.81 7.81
C ALA A 95 -0.37 -14.52 6.46
N ALA A 96 -1.51 -14.95 5.89
CA ALA A 96 -1.56 -15.61 4.58
C ALA A 96 -1.06 -14.71 3.44
N ASN A 97 -1.32 -13.40 3.52
CA ASN A 97 -0.77 -12.45 2.56
C ASN A 97 0.74 -12.25 2.70
N LEU A 98 1.27 -12.26 3.93
CA LEU A 98 2.71 -12.20 4.17
C LEU A 98 3.41 -13.45 3.66
N GLU A 99 2.89 -14.63 3.98
CA GLU A 99 3.42 -15.93 3.54
C GLU A 99 3.53 -15.97 2.02
N ARG A 100 2.40 -15.79 1.30
CA ARG A 100 2.38 -15.77 -0.17
C ARG A 100 3.34 -14.75 -0.77
N HIS A 101 3.43 -13.57 -0.16
CA HIS A 101 4.35 -12.53 -0.63
C HIS A 101 5.80 -12.96 -0.48
N PHE A 102 6.20 -13.43 0.70
CA PHE A 102 7.58 -13.84 0.95
C PHE A 102 7.95 -15.09 0.17
N GLU A 103 7.09 -16.10 0.10
CA GLU A 103 7.33 -17.29 -0.73
C GLU A 103 7.69 -16.91 -2.17
N ARG A 104 6.89 -16.04 -2.80
CA ARG A 104 7.17 -15.57 -4.17
C ARG A 104 8.51 -14.86 -4.30
N HIS A 105 8.94 -14.10 -3.28
CA HIS A 105 10.21 -13.39 -3.30
C HIS A 105 11.41 -14.29 -2.97
N LEU A 106 11.21 -15.31 -2.15
CA LEU A 106 12.25 -16.21 -1.69
C LEU A 106 12.47 -17.38 -2.66
N MET A 107 11.43 -17.81 -3.38
CA MET A 107 11.49 -18.94 -4.32
C MET A 107 12.59 -18.82 -5.39
N PRO A 108 12.86 -17.65 -6.02
CA PRO A 108 13.97 -17.50 -6.97
C PRO A 108 15.37 -17.76 -6.37
N PHE A 109 15.51 -17.77 -5.04
CA PHE A 109 16.76 -18.03 -4.34
C PHE A 109 16.87 -19.48 -3.84
N VAL A 110 15.82 -20.28 -3.99
CA VAL A 110 15.87 -21.70 -3.64
C VAL A 110 16.67 -22.44 -4.73
N PRO A 111 17.73 -23.19 -4.38
CA PRO A 111 18.49 -23.97 -5.35
C PRO A 111 17.57 -24.95 -6.08
N SER A 112 17.68 -25.02 -7.41
CA SER A 112 17.05 -26.11 -8.16
C SER A 112 17.73 -27.43 -7.77
N ILE A 113 16.95 -28.36 -7.22
CA ILE A 113 17.38 -29.72 -6.87
C ILE A 113 17.41 -30.58 -8.15
#